data_AF-A0AAU9KQU4-F1
#
_entry.id   AF-A0AAU9KQU4-F1
#
_cell.length_a   1.000
_cell.length_b   1.000
_cell.length_c   1.000
_cell.angle_alpha   90.00
_cell.angle_beta   90.00
_cell.angle_gamma   90.00
#
_symmetry.space_group_name_H-M   'P 1'
#
loop_
_entity.id
_entity.type
_entity.pdbx_description
1 polymer ?
#
loop_
_entity_poly.entity_id
_entity_poly.type
_entity_poly.pdbx_seq_one_letter_code
_entity_poly.pdbx_strand_id
1 'polypeptide(L)'
;MHLNCPQLTGYVLDDIATTSGAPRNKGFYASMADIDSRDIGDAFMALCATTHECNEHFRSKSLAEFLQGLMTQLDADPRSTCAALITKAAGDKNRDPALNLLRRHLTVLLSIEQRRKIIPPIVHRFCRCGSKDIKGINTLFVEFQYAVLVYNKRRHSV
;
A
#
# COMPACT_ATOMS: atom_id res chain seq x y z
N MET A 1 22.04 11.84 13.71
CA MET A 1 22.06 10.74 14.72
C MET A 1 22.56 11.30 16.04
N HIS A 2 21.77 11.18 17.12
CA HIS A 2 22.02 11.85 18.40
C HIS A 2 22.66 10.94 19.46
N LEU A 3 23.16 9.77 19.06
CA LEU A 3 23.68 8.74 19.97
C LEU A 3 25.20 8.79 20.01
N ASN A 4 25.76 9.80 20.67
CA ASN A 4 27.17 9.75 21.10
C ASN A 4 27.21 9.22 22.53
N CYS A 5 26.81 7.96 22.71
CA CYS A 5 26.86 7.30 24.02
C CYS A 5 28.16 6.47 24.10
N PRO A 6 29.18 6.93 24.85
CA PRO A 6 30.50 6.30 24.86
C PRO A 6 30.52 4.90 25.47
N GLN A 7 29.42 4.45 26.09
CA GLN A 7 29.28 3.13 26.68
C GLN A 7 28.74 2.07 25.71
N LEU A 8 28.31 2.47 24.50
CA LEU A 8 27.70 1.57 23.52
C LEU A 8 28.75 1.10 22.51
N THR A 9 29.15 -0.17 22.59
CA THR A 9 30.18 -0.78 21.72
C THR A 9 29.71 -0.97 20.27
N GLY A 10 28.39 -0.99 20.05
CA GLY A 10 27.79 -1.07 18.72
C GLY A 10 26.28 -1.28 18.79
N TYR A 11 25.60 -0.92 17.70
CA TYR A 11 24.16 -1.14 17.53
C TYR A 11 23.87 -1.48 16.07
N VAL A 12 22.83 -2.28 15.84
CA VAL A 12 22.24 -2.49 14.52
C VAL A 12 20.89 -1.79 14.55
N LEU A 13 20.66 -0.89 13.60
CA LEU A 13 19.36 -0.29 13.40
C LEU A 13 18.77 -0.87 12.12
N ASP A 14 17.63 -1.53 12.26
CA ASP A 14 16.82 -2.01 11.15
C ASP A 14 15.64 -1.03 10.96
N ASP A 15 15.31 -0.69 9.71
CA ASP A 15 14.27 0.28 9.32
C ASP A 15 14.34 1.67 10.02
N ILE A 16 15.50 2.33 9.89
CA ILE A 16 15.79 3.61 10.54
C ILE A 16 15.11 4.78 9.80
N ALA A 17 14.31 5.58 10.49
CA ALA A 17 13.82 6.86 9.99
C ALA A 17 14.55 8.01 10.72
N THR A 18 15.54 8.64 10.09
CA THR A 18 16.25 9.79 10.68
C THR A 18 16.20 11.00 9.77
N THR A 19 15.99 12.16 10.38
CA THR A 19 16.02 13.47 9.73
C THR A 19 17.20 14.31 10.19
N SER A 20 17.88 13.89 11.26
CA SER A 20 18.91 14.68 11.92
C SER A 20 20.20 14.72 11.11
N GLY A 21 20.46 15.88 10.49
CA GLY A 21 21.69 16.18 9.73
C GLY A 21 21.56 16.02 8.21
N ALA A 22 20.41 15.56 7.69
CA ALA A 22 20.19 15.46 6.26
C ALA A 22 19.94 16.85 5.64
N PRO A 23 20.44 17.14 4.42
CA PRO A 23 20.03 18.30 3.64
C PRO A 23 18.50 18.37 3.53
N ARG A 24 17.93 19.59 3.47
CA ARG A 24 16.46 19.81 3.45
C ARG A 24 15.73 19.07 2.31
N ASN A 25 16.41 18.73 1.21
CA ASN A 25 15.86 17.97 0.10
C ASN A 25 16.10 16.45 0.20
N LYS A 26 16.76 15.97 1.27
CA LYS A 26 17.12 14.56 1.50
C LYS A 26 16.70 14.06 2.89
N GLY A 27 16.05 14.89 3.69
CA GLY A 27 15.47 14.46 4.97
C GLY A 27 14.26 13.57 4.74
N PHE A 28 14.02 12.64 5.66
CA PHE A 28 12.77 11.88 5.68
C PHE A 28 11.59 12.83 5.98
N TYR A 29 10.68 12.96 5.03
CA TYR A 29 9.42 13.66 5.22
C TYR A 29 8.28 12.65 5.06
N ALA A 30 7.48 12.47 6.11
CA ALA A 30 6.32 11.56 6.04
C ALA A 30 5.35 11.93 4.89
N SER A 31 5.30 13.21 4.50
CA SER A 31 4.53 13.70 3.35
C SER A 31 5.08 13.24 1.99
N MET A 32 6.30 12.71 1.93
CA MET A 32 6.90 12.13 0.73
C MET A 32 6.72 10.61 0.64
N ALA A 33 6.08 9.97 1.62
CA ALA A 33 5.92 8.52 1.65
C ALA A 33 5.30 7.95 0.36
N ASP A 34 4.40 8.69 -0.29
CA ASP A 34 3.82 8.28 -1.58
C ASP A 34 4.87 8.29 -2.72
N ILE A 35 5.77 9.28 -2.73
CA ILE A 35 6.88 9.37 -3.69
C ILE A 35 7.90 8.28 -3.39
N ASP A 36 8.29 8.11 -2.13
CA ASP A 36 9.29 7.13 -1.71
C ASP A 36 8.81 5.69 -1.96
N SER A 37 7.49 5.44 -1.89
CA SER A 37 6.89 4.15 -2.20
C SER A 37 6.79 3.86 -3.70
N ARG A 38 6.94 4.88 -4.56
CA ARG A 38 6.79 4.73 -6.01
C ARG A 38 7.81 3.76 -6.59
N ASP A 39 9.09 3.94 -6.27
CA ASP A 39 10.17 3.12 -6.83
C ASP A 39 10.02 1.65 -6.43
N ILE A 40 9.60 1.40 -5.18
CA ILE A 40 9.30 0.05 -4.68
C ILE A 40 8.10 -0.53 -5.42
N GLY A 41 7.07 0.28 -5.67
CA GLY A 41 5.88 -0.10 -6.43
C GLY A 41 6.26 -0.50 -7.86
N ASP A 42 7.01 0.34 -8.55
CA ASP A 42 7.46 0.11 -9.93
C ASP A 42 8.31 -1.17 -10.04
N ALA A 43 9.24 -1.39 -9.10
CA ALA A 43 10.03 -2.62 -9.02
C ALA A 43 9.16 -3.87 -8.79
N PHE A 44 8.17 -3.79 -7.90
CA PHE A 44 7.22 -4.87 -7.65
C PHE A 44 6.40 -5.21 -8.90
N MET A 45 5.91 -4.19 -9.60
CA MET A 45 5.15 -4.36 -10.84
C MET A 45 5.99 -5.01 -11.95
N ALA A 46 7.25 -4.58 -12.10
CA ALA A 46 8.18 -5.15 -13.07
C ALA A 46 8.47 -6.63 -12.76
N LEU A 47 8.72 -6.98 -11.50
CA LEU A 47 8.90 -8.36 -11.07
C LEU A 47 7.64 -9.20 -11.34
N CYS A 48 6.47 -8.66 -11.00
CA CYS A 48 5.17 -9.30 -11.23
C CYS A 48 4.98 -9.69 -12.70
N ALA A 49 5.33 -8.82 -13.64
CA ALA A 49 5.19 -9.10 -15.07
C ALA A 49 5.98 -10.34 -15.54
N THR A 50 7.11 -10.64 -14.89
CA THR A 50 7.95 -11.81 -15.18
C THR A 50 7.59 -13.06 -14.37
N THR A 51 6.72 -12.94 -13.37
CA THR A 51 6.41 -14.02 -12.43
C THR A 51 5.03 -14.61 -12.74
N HIS A 52 4.97 -15.91 -13.06
CA HIS A 52 3.73 -16.57 -13.51
C HIS A 52 2.59 -16.42 -12.50
N GLU A 53 2.82 -16.71 -11.23
CA GLU A 53 1.81 -16.65 -10.16
C GLU A 53 1.24 -15.25 -9.96
N CYS A 54 2.00 -14.23 -10.37
CA CYS A 54 1.57 -12.84 -10.31
C CYS A 54 0.80 -12.45 -11.58
N ASN A 55 1.29 -12.86 -12.75
CA ASN A 55 0.80 -12.39 -14.05
C ASN A 55 -0.34 -13.23 -14.63
N GLU A 56 -0.58 -14.46 -14.14
CA GLU A 56 -1.55 -15.40 -14.73
C GLU A 56 -2.97 -14.84 -14.85
N HIS A 57 -3.34 -13.93 -13.94
CA HIS A 57 -4.66 -13.29 -13.92
C HIS A 57 -4.78 -12.10 -14.87
N PHE A 58 -3.68 -11.59 -15.42
CA PHE A 58 -3.68 -10.32 -16.16
C PHE A 58 -3.63 -10.49 -17.68
N ARG A 59 -3.43 -11.71 -18.19
CA ARG A 59 -3.55 -12.17 -19.61
C ARG A 59 -3.08 -11.17 -20.69
N SER A 60 -3.89 -10.15 -20.98
CA SER A 60 -3.68 -9.16 -22.05
C SER A 60 -3.11 -7.82 -21.58
N LYS A 61 -2.96 -7.60 -20.28
CA LYS A 61 -2.39 -6.39 -19.69
C LYS A 61 -1.45 -6.78 -18.55
N SER A 62 -0.58 -5.89 -18.14
CA SER A 62 0.22 -6.01 -16.93
C SER A 62 -0.58 -5.58 -15.69
N LEU A 63 -0.11 -5.98 -14.50
CA LEU A 63 -0.65 -5.49 -13.23
C LEU A 63 -0.63 -3.95 -13.15
N ALA A 64 0.43 -3.31 -13.64
CA ALA A 64 0.58 -1.87 -13.67
C ALA A 64 -0.50 -1.19 -14.53
N GLU A 65 -0.74 -1.71 -15.75
CA GLU A 65 -1.78 -1.18 -16.64
C GLU A 65 -3.19 -1.38 -16.06
N PHE A 66 -3.43 -2.52 -15.40
CA PHE A 66 -4.68 -2.78 -14.69
C PHE A 66 -4.90 -1.78 -13.56
N LEU A 67 -3.89 -1.58 -12.70
CA LEU A 67 -3.97 -0.66 -11.58
C LEU A 67 -4.15 0.79 -12.06
N GLN A 68 -3.42 1.22 -13.09
CA GLN A 68 -3.56 2.56 -13.65
C GLN A 68 -4.96 2.80 -14.21
N GLY A 69 -5.55 1.79 -14.88
CA GLY A 69 -6.92 1.83 -15.37
C GLY A 69 -7.93 1.97 -14.23
N LEU A 70 -7.80 1.17 -13.17
CA LEU A 70 -8.63 1.27 -11.96
C LEU A 70 -8.53 2.65 -11.32
N MET A 71 -7.31 3.19 -11.17
CA MET A 71 -7.09 4.50 -10.57
C MET A 71 -7.75 5.61 -11.38
N THR A 72 -7.66 5.54 -12.71
CA THR A 72 -8.30 6.50 -13.63
C THR A 72 -9.82 6.42 -13.55
N GLN A 73 -10.39 5.21 -13.43
CA GLN A 73 -11.83 5.02 -13.25
C GLN A 73 -12.34 5.59 -11.92
N LEU A 74 -11.60 5.36 -10.82
CA LEU A 74 -11.98 5.88 -9.51
C LEU A 74 -11.89 7.40 -9.43
N ASP A 75 -10.94 8.00 -10.15
CA ASP A 75 -10.79 9.46 -10.22
C ASP A 75 -11.91 10.10 -11.06
N ALA A 76 -12.26 9.48 -12.19
CA ALA A 76 -13.30 9.97 -13.09
C ALA A 76 -14.73 9.76 -12.53
N ASP A 77 -14.97 8.65 -11.82
CA ASP A 77 -16.27 8.35 -11.21
C ASP A 77 -16.12 7.96 -9.72
N PRO A 78 -16.00 8.96 -8.83
CA PRO A 78 -15.88 8.75 -7.39
C PRO A 78 -17.18 8.23 -6.74
N ARG A 79 -18.29 8.14 -7.48
CA ARG A 79 -19.58 7.60 -7.01
C ARG A 79 -19.92 6.25 -7.64
N SER A 80 -19.01 5.69 -8.43
CA SER A 80 -19.16 4.34 -8.96
C SER A 80 -19.45 3.34 -7.85
N THR A 81 -20.14 2.25 -8.18
CA THR A 81 -20.35 1.13 -7.24
C THR A 81 -19.03 0.66 -6.63
N CYS A 82 -17.95 0.71 -7.41
CA CYS A 82 -16.62 0.33 -6.95
C CYS A 82 -16.03 1.28 -5.92
N ALA A 83 -16.12 2.59 -6.17
CA ALA A 83 -15.70 3.60 -5.23
C ALA A 83 -16.46 3.47 -3.91
N ALA A 84 -17.79 3.31 -3.97
CA ALA A 84 -18.62 3.09 -2.79
C ALA A 84 -18.23 1.84 -2.00
N LEU A 85 -17.86 0.75 -2.70
CA LEU A 85 -17.38 -0.47 -2.06
C LEU A 85 -16.04 -0.27 -1.35
N ILE A 86 -15.08 0.39 -2.00
CA ILE A 86 -13.76 0.70 -1.40
C ILE A 86 -13.95 1.55 -0.15
N THR A 87 -14.73 2.63 -0.23
CA THR A 87 -15.00 3.51 0.92
C THR A 87 -15.70 2.78 2.05
N LYS A 88 -16.70 1.94 1.74
CA LYS A 88 -17.41 1.15 2.74
C LYS A 88 -16.50 0.12 3.40
N ALA A 89 -15.70 -0.60 2.62
CA ALA A 89 -14.80 -1.64 3.09
C ALA A 89 -13.69 -1.07 3.99
N ALA A 90 -13.17 0.11 3.64
CA ALA A 90 -12.18 0.82 4.46
C ALA A 90 -12.72 1.24 5.84
N GLY A 91 -14.05 1.29 6.01
CA GLY A 91 -14.68 1.78 7.24
C GLY A 91 -14.34 3.23 7.52
N ASP A 92 -14.06 4.00 6.47
CA ASP A 92 -13.51 5.34 6.60
C ASP A 92 -14.53 6.33 7.16
N LYS A 93 -14.13 7.05 8.20
CA LYS A 93 -14.92 8.12 8.83
C LYS A 93 -14.54 9.50 8.31
N ASN A 94 -13.38 9.61 7.65
CA ASN A 94 -12.79 10.89 7.23
C ASN A 94 -13.24 11.34 5.83
N ARG A 95 -14.03 10.51 5.12
CA ARG A 95 -14.55 10.78 3.78
C ARG A 95 -13.43 10.93 2.74
N ASP A 96 -12.35 10.18 2.90
CA ASP A 96 -11.26 10.11 1.95
C ASP A 96 -11.78 9.56 0.60
N PRO A 97 -11.33 10.12 -0.54
CA PRO A 97 -11.66 9.59 -1.85
C PRO A 97 -11.26 8.11 -1.98
N ALA A 98 -12.08 7.31 -2.66
CA ALA A 98 -11.83 5.88 -2.84
C ALA A 98 -10.45 5.58 -3.45
N LEU A 99 -9.96 6.45 -4.35
CA LEU A 99 -8.61 6.36 -4.91
C LEU A 99 -7.52 6.46 -3.83
N ASN A 100 -7.65 7.39 -2.89
CA ASN A 100 -6.65 7.58 -1.83
C ASN A 100 -6.68 6.41 -0.84
N LEU A 101 -7.87 5.90 -0.54
CA LEU A 101 -8.03 4.67 0.24
C LEU A 101 -7.34 3.49 -0.46
N LEU A 102 -7.60 3.28 -1.75
CA LEU A 102 -6.95 2.23 -2.52
C LEU A 102 -5.42 2.36 -2.49
N ARG A 103 -4.87 3.56 -2.75
CA ARG A 103 -3.42 3.83 -2.70
C ARG A 103 -2.83 3.46 -1.34
N ARG A 104 -3.42 3.99 -0.26
CA ARG A 104 -2.98 3.71 1.11
C ARG A 104 -2.97 2.22 1.42
N HIS A 105 -4.00 1.49 0.99
CA HIS A 105 -4.10 0.05 1.18
C HIS A 105 -3.00 -0.71 0.44
N LEU A 106 -2.79 -0.40 -0.83
CA LEU A 106 -1.77 -1.06 -1.64
C LEU A 106 -0.36 -0.76 -1.10
N THR A 107 -0.09 0.47 -0.66
CA THR A 107 1.21 0.84 -0.06
C THR A 107 1.51 0.03 1.21
N VAL A 108 0.52 -0.22 2.07
CA VAL A 108 0.72 -1.05 3.27
C VAL A 108 0.92 -2.52 2.92
N LEU A 109 0.22 -3.05 1.92
CA LEU A 109 0.46 -4.42 1.46
C LEU A 109 1.86 -4.55 0.84
N LEU A 110 2.35 -3.49 0.20
CA LEU A 110 3.68 -3.44 -0.40
C LEU A 110 4.79 -3.37 0.65
N SER A 111 4.57 -2.65 1.75
CA SER A 111 5.55 -2.51 2.83
C SER A 111 5.73 -3.77 3.67
N ILE A 112 4.76 -4.69 3.67
CA ILE A 112 4.83 -5.97 4.40
C ILE A 112 5.16 -7.09 3.41
N GLU A 113 6.38 -7.61 3.46
CA GLU A 113 6.89 -8.63 2.52
C GLU A 113 5.92 -9.81 2.34
N GLN A 114 5.41 -10.37 3.45
CA GLN A 114 4.54 -11.55 3.40
C GLN A 114 3.16 -11.26 2.76
N ARG A 115 2.77 -9.98 2.63
CA ARG A 115 1.48 -9.55 2.08
C ARG A 115 1.54 -9.11 0.62
N ARG A 116 2.74 -8.92 0.05
CA ARG A 116 2.92 -8.50 -1.36
C ARG A 116 2.21 -9.43 -2.36
N LYS A 117 2.20 -10.74 -2.08
CA LYS A 117 1.52 -11.76 -2.91
C LYS A 117 0.00 -11.58 -3.02
N ILE A 118 -0.60 -10.78 -2.15
CA ILE A 118 -2.05 -10.50 -2.14
C ILE A 118 -2.39 -9.32 -3.07
N ILE A 119 -1.42 -8.45 -3.39
CA ILE A 119 -1.63 -7.28 -4.25
C ILE A 119 -2.23 -7.66 -5.61
N PRO A 120 -1.68 -8.64 -6.36
CA PRO A 120 -2.21 -8.99 -7.68
C PRO A 120 -3.67 -9.46 -7.66
N PRO A 121 -4.09 -10.47 -6.87
CA PRO A 121 -5.48 -10.90 -6.86
C PRO A 121 -6.44 -9.82 -6.38
N ILE A 122 -5.99 -8.88 -5.53
CA ILE A 122 -6.79 -7.72 -5.12
C ILE A 122 -7.05 -6.78 -6.28
N VAL A 123 -5.99 -6.34 -6.98
CA VAL A 123 -6.12 -5.39 -8.09
C VAL A 123 -7.02 -5.97 -9.18
N HIS A 124 -6.85 -7.26 -9.49
CA HIS A 124 -7.71 -7.96 -10.44
C HIS A 124 -9.20 -7.94 -10.02
N ARG A 125 -9.49 -8.13 -8.73
CA ARG A 125 -10.87 -8.09 -8.19
C ARG A 125 -11.48 -6.69 -8.24
N PHE A 126 -10.72 -5.65 -7.89
CA PHE A 126 -11.22 -4.27 -7.97
C PHE A 126 -11.49 -3.82 -9.39
N CYS A 127 -10.64 -4.19 -10.36
CA CYS A 127 -10.87 -3.81 -11.75
C CYS A 127 -12.16 -4.42 -12.32
N ARG A 128 -12.51 -5.63 -11.90
CA ARG A 128 -13.79 -6.25 -12.30
C ARG A 128 -14.98 -5.65 -11.56
N CYS A 129 -14.76 -5.29 -10.30
CA CYS A 129 -15.75 -4.76 -9.38
C CYS A 129 -17.12 -5.43 -9.40
N GLY A 130 -17.14 -6.75 -9.56
CA GLY A 130 -18.37 -7.53 -9.62
C GLY A 130 -18.93 -7.85 -8.23
N SER A 131 -20.21 -8.20 -8.17
CA SER A 131 -20.88 -8.62 -6.92
C SER A 131 -20.19 -9.78 -6.19
N LYS A 132 -19.53 -10.68 -6.94
CA LYS A 132 -18.74 -11.81 -6.41
C LYS A 132 -17.39 -11.39 -5.82
N ASP A 133 -16.87 -10.23 -6.22
CA ASP A 133 -15.57 -9.72 -5.78
C ASP A 133 -15.69 -8.93 -4.47
N ILE A 134 -16.89 -8.44 -4.15
CA ILE A 134 -17.23 -7.68 -2.93
C ILE A 134 -16.80 -8.41 -1.66
N LYS A 135 -17.08 -9.71 -1.55
CA LYS A 135 -16.74 -10.46 -0.33
C LYS A 135 -15.23 -10.54 -0.11
N GLY A 136 -14.47 -10.82 -1.18
CA GLY A 136 -13.01 -10.90 -1.11
C GLY A 136 -12.37 -9.55 -0.80
N ILE A 137 -12.88 -8.48 -1.43
CA ILE A 137 -12.47 -7.11 -1.17
C ILE A 137 -12.70 -6.75 0.31
N ASN A 138 -13.90 -7.00 0.85
CA ASN A 138 -14.23 -6.69 2.24
C ASN A 138 -13.33 -7.44 3.24
N THR A 139 -13.10 -8.74 3.04
CA THR A 139 -12.20 -9.51 3.91
C THR A 139 -10.80 -8.89 3.95
N LEU A 140 -10.31 -8.40 2.82
CA LEU A 140 -8.96 -7.82 2.72
C LEU A 140 -8.84 -6.43 3.35
N PHE A 141 -9.88 -5.60 3.26
CA PHE A 141 -9.91 -4.32 3.98
C PHE A 141 -10.03 -4.52 5.50
N VAL A 142 -10.79 -5.52 5.96
CA VAL A 142 -10.84 -5.88 7.38
C VAL A 142 -9.46 -6.33 7.87
N GLU A 143 -8.78 -7.19 7.13
CA GLU A 143 -7.39 -7.58 7.40
C GLU A 143 -6.44 -6.39 7.48
N PHE A 144 -6.64 -5.36 6.66
CA PHE A 144 -5.87 -4.12 6.74
C PHE A 144 -6.16 -3.33 8.02
N GLN A 145 -7.42 -3.20 8.45
CA GLN A 145 -7.70 -2.51 9.73
C GLN A 145 -6.99 -3.23 10.88
N TYR A 146 -6.99 -4.56 10.90
CA TYR A 146 -6.22 -5.34 11.85
C TYR A 146 -4.71 -5.09 11.73
N ALA A 147 -4.14 -5.09 10.52
CA ALA A 147 -2.72 -4.85 10.31
C ALA A 147 -2.29 -3.44 10.78
N VAL A 148 -3.08 -2.40 10.47
CA VAL A 148 -2.83 -1.02 10.92
C VAL A 148 -2.97 -0.90 12.44
N LEU A 149 -3.98 -1.53 13.04
CA LEU A 149 -4.14 -1.55 14.50
C LEU A 149 -2.97 -2.27 15.19
N VAL A 150 -2.54 -3.41 14.67
CA VAL A 150 -1.39 -4.15 15.21
C VAL A 150 -0.10 -3.35 15.05
N TYR A 151 0.13 -2.73 13.88
CA TYR A 151 1.28 -1.87 13.64
C TYR A 151 1.30 -0.68 14.61
N ASN A 152 0.18 0.03 14.77
CA ASN A 152 0.07 1.15 15.69
C ASN A 152 0.21 0.72 17.15
N LYS A 153 -0.35 -0.43 17.54
CA LYS A 153 -0.23 -0.96 18.90
C LYS A 153 1.22 -1.33 19.24
N ARG A 154 1.98 -1.87 18.29
CA ARG A 154 3.43 -2.11 18.46
C ARG A 154 4.22 -0.80 18.55
N ARG A 155 3.85 0.22 17.78
CA ARG A 155 4.48 1.56 17.84
C ARG A 155 4.28 2.29 19.17
N HIS A 156 3.20 2.01 19.89
CA HIS A 156 2.90 2.59 21.22
C HIS A 156 3.37 1.72 22.39
N SER A 157 3.96 0.56 22.13
CA SER A 157 4.50 -0.34 23.16
C SER A 157 6.02 -0.31 23.25
N VAL A 158 6.66 0.66 22.57
CA VAL A 158 8.11 0.93 22.59
C VAL A 158 8.33 2.36 23.08
#